data_AF-A0A3C0VFG5-F1
#
_entry.id   AF-A0A3C0VFG5-F1
#
_cell.length_a   1.000
_cell.length_b   1.000
_cell.length_c   1.000
_cell.angle_alpha   90.00
_cell.angle_beta   90.00
_cell.angle_gamma   90.00
#
_symmetry.space_group_name_H-M   'P 1'
#
loop_
_entity.id
_entity.type
_entity.pdbx_description
1 polymer ?
#
loop_
_entity_poly.entity_id
_entity_poly.type
_entity_poly.pdbx_seq_one_letter_code
_entity_poly.pdbx_strand_id
1 'polypeptide(L)'
;MSEDGRTDLNNDGDKNDWVWNLIDLRSFFPFARFRRGDANASGRVDIADAISLLSYLFGPADDPSKAKVAECVDAADANDDGTTDIADAIKILGHLFAAEGPLPGPFGECGIDMTADDLGCSTFAPCH
;
A
#
# COMPACT_ATOMS: atom_id res chain seq x y z
N MET A 1 10.47 -23.04 39.77
CA MET A 1 10.81 -22.62 38.40
C MET A 1 9.60 -22.86 37.53
N SER A 2 9.05 -21.75 37.03
CA SER A 2 8.20 -21.56 35.84
C SER A 2 6.82 -22.21 35.80
N GLU A 3 5.84 -21.32 35.70
CA GLU A 3 4.41 -21.47 35.87
C GLU A 3 3.74 -22.17 34.69
N ASP A 4 2.81 -23.07 35.05
CA ASP A 4 1.71 -23.57 34.25
C ASP A 4 0.63 -22.48 34.15
N GLY A 5 -0.06 -22.37 33.02
CA GLY A 5 -1.03 -21.30 32.79
C GLY A 5 -1.73 -21.36 31.44
N ARG A 6 -2.12 -22.55 30.99
CA ARG A 6 -3.07 -22.68 29.87
C ARG A 6 -4.49 -22.70 30.44
N THR A 7 -5.10 -21.52 30.58
CA THR A 7 -6.49 -21.37 31.04
C THR A 7 -7.36 -20.64 29.99
N ASP A 8 -8.19 -21.44 29.32
CA ASP A 8 -9.59 -21.23 28.92
C ASP A 8 -10.19 -19.81 29.07
N LEU A 9 -10.43 -19.14 27.93
CA LEU A 9 -11.23 -17.90 27.83
C LEU A 9 -12.55 -18.14 27.09
N ASN A 10 -13.40 -19.04 27.58
CA ASN A 10 -14.79 -19.14 27.16
C ASN A 10 -15.71 -19.14 28.38
N ASN A 11 -15.77 -18.03 29.14
CA ASN A 11 -16.93 -17.78 30.01
C ASN A 11 -17.07 -16.33 30.53
N ASP A 12 -17.12 -15.34 29.65
CA ASP A 12 -17.58 -14.00 30.04
C ASP A 12 -19.00 -13.82 29.53
N GLY A 13 -19.95 -14.21 30.39
CA GLY A 13 -21.37 -14.19 30.12
C GLY A 13 -21.94 -12.76 30.07
N ASP A 14 -21.66 -12.04 29.00
CA ASP A 14 -22.41 -10.84 28.66
C ASP A 14 -23.48 -11.12 27.59
N LYS A 15 -24.70 -10.76 27.95
CA LYS A 15 -25.92 -11.03 27.20
C LYS A 15 -26.18 -9.85 26.29
N ASN A 16 -26.09 -10.10 24.98
CA ASN A 16 -26.56 -9.25 23.86
C ASN A 16 -25.54 -8.30 23.21
N ASP A 17 -24.39 -8.79 22.77
CA ASP A 17 -23.64 -8.10 21.71
C ASP A 17 -23.56 -8.96 20.44
N TRP A 18 -24.57 -8.82 19.59
CA TRP A 18 -24.63 -9.46 18.28
C TRP A 18 -23.94 -8.61 17.19
N VAL A 19 -22.99 -7.75 17.56
CA VAL A 19 -22.31 -6.83 16.65
C VAL A 19 -20.78 -7.08 16.69
N TRP A 20 -20.36 -8.12 15.97
CA TRP A 20 -19.02 -8.27 15.36
C TRP A 20 -17.75 -8.19 16.25
N ASN A 21 -17.66 -9.02 17.29
CA ASN A 21 -16.38 -9.32 17.96
C ASN A 21 -15.69 -10.57 17.37
N LEU A 22 -15.15 -10.47 16.16
CA LEU A 22 -14.29 -11.52 15.59
C LEU A 22 -13.12 -10.88 14.84
N ILE A 23 -11.96 -10.97 15.51
CA ILE A 23 -10.61 -10.73 15.00
C ILE A 23 -10.29 -9.23 14.85
N ASP A 24 -9.20 -8.82 15.47
CA ASP A 24 -8.53 -7.56 15.18
C ASP A 24 -8.23 -7.50 13.67
N LEU A 25 -9.14 -6.89 12.89
CA LEU A 25 -9.04 -6.78 11.44
C LEU A 25 -7.78 -6.00 11.00
N ARG A 26 -7.14 -5.25 11.91
CA ARG A 26 -5.85 -4.60 11.67
C ARG A 26 -4.66 -5.55 11.77
N SER A 27 -4.84 -6.70 12.41
CA SER A 27 -3.81 -7.74 12.56
C SER A 27 -3.81 -8.77 11.42
N PHE A 28 -4.83 -8.79 10.55
CA PHE A 28 -4.93 -9.73 9.41
C PHE A 28 -4.83 -9.06 8.04
N PHE A 29 -5.04 -7.76 7.95
CA PHE A 29 -4.81 -6.97 6.74
C PHE A 29 -4.08 -5.69 7.16
N PRO A 30 -2.76 -5.58 6.96
CA PRO A 30 -2.08 -4.31 7.14
C PRO A 30 -2.52 -3.41 5.99
N PHE A 31 -3.70 -2.80 6.11
CA PHE A 31 -4.15 -1.76 5.19
C PHE A 31 -3.30 -0.52 5.49
N ALA A 32 -2.04 -0.53 5.04
CA ALA A 32 -1.21 0.65 5.08
C ALA A 32 -1.85 1.70 4.18
N ARG A 33 -1.97 2.92 4.70
CA ARG A 33 -2.45 4.04 3.90
C ARG A 33 -1.30 4.49 3.00
N PHE A 34 -1.61 4.76 1.74
CA PHE A 34 -0.63 5.24 0.77
C PHE A 34 -1.26 6.30 -0.15
N ARG A 35 -0.43 6.85 -1.03
CA ARG A 35 -0.85 7.75 -2.11
C ARG A 35 -0.44 7.15 -3.44
N ARG A 36 -1.42 6.75 -4.25
CA ARG A 36 -1.22 6.17 -5.58
C ARG A 36 -0.47 7.16 -6.47
N GLY A 37 0.58 6.67 -7.12
CA GLY A 37 1.49 7.45 -7.96
C GLY A 37 2.71 8.04 -7.25
N ASP A 38 2.80 8.02 -5.91
CA ASP A 38 4.00 8.43 -5.16
C ASP A 38 4.89 7.20 -4.91
N ALA A 39 5.39 6.63 -6.02
CA ALA A 39 6.10 5.35 -6.05
C ALA A 39 7.40 5.36 -5.25
N ASN A 40 8.01 6.53 -5.01
CA ASN A 40 9.24 6.65 -4.24
C ASN A 40 9.04 7.07 -2.77
N ALA A 41 7.77 7.17 -2.34
CA ALA A 41 7.31 7.56 -1.02
C ALA A 41 7.91 8.90 -0.54
N SER A 42 7.99 9.89 -1.44
CA SER A 42 8.47 11.24 -1.14
C SER A 42 7.40 12.15 -0.53
N GLY A 43 6.13 11.75 -0.61
CA GLY A 43 4.97 12.56 -0.22
C GLY A 43 4.48 13.49 -1.32
N ARG A 44 4.96 13.34 -2.56
CA ARG A 44 4.57 14.11 -3.75
C ARG A 44 4.43 13.15 -4.93
N VAL A 45 3.54 13.49 -5.86
CA VAL A 45 3.48 12.82 -7.17
C VAL A 45 4.16 13.75 -8.17
N ASP A 46 5.36 13.39 -8.62
CA ASP A 46 6.14 14.11 -9.60
C ASP A 46 6.97 13.16 -10.50
N ILE A 47 7.84 13.72 -11.33
CA ILE A 47 8.60 12.92 -12.31
C ILE A 47 9.56 11.91 -11.65
N ALA A 48 9.97 12.15 -10.41
CA ALA A 48 10.84 11.23 -9.68
C ALA A 48 10.14 9.89 -9.40
N ASP A 49 8.80 9.86 -9.33
CA ASP A 49 8.05 8.62 -9.14
C ASP A 49 8.14 7.70 -10.36
N ALA A 50 7.94 8.27 -11.55
CA ALA A 50 8.08 7.53 -12.80
C ALA A 50 9.53 7.03 -12.99
N ILE A 51 10.54 7.83 -12.62
CA ILE A 51 11.95 7.43 -12.69
C ILE A 51 12.24 6.29 -11.70
N SER A 52 11.81 6.43 -10.44
CA SER A 52 12.02 5.41 -9.42
C SER A 52 11.33 4.09 -9.77
N LEU A 53 10.13 4.15 -10.35
CA LEU A 53 9.42 2.96 -10.84
C LEU A 53 10.17 2.28 -12.00
N LEU A 54 10.66 3.04 -12.98
CA LEU A 54 11.47 2.47 -14.06
C LEU A 54 12.80 1.87 -13.54
N SER A 55 13.42 2.51 -12.54
CA SER A 55 14.57 1.94 -11.83
C SER A 55 14.23 0.67 -11.05
N TYR A 56 13.04 0.60 -10.44
CA TYR A 56 12.54 -0.62 -9.80
C TYR A 56 12.42 -1.77 -10.82
N LEU A 57 11.83 -1.51 -11.99
CA LEU A 57 11.62 -2.51 -13.04
C LEU A 57 12.91 -2.95 -13.75
N PHE A 58 13.77 -1.99 -14.12
CA PHE A 58 14.88 -2.23 -15.05
C PHE A 58 16.26 -1.83 -14.52
N GLY A 59 16.32 -1.16 -13.37
CA GLY A 59 17.57 -0.73 -12.75
C GLY A 59 18.40 -1.90 -12.22
N PRO A 60 19.68 -1.66 -11.91
CA PRO A 60 20.57 -2.67 -11.34
C PRO A 60 20.07 -3.14 -9.97
N ALA A 61 20.49 -4.34 -9.55
CA ALA A 61 20.00 -4.98 -8.33
C ALA A 61 20.25 -4.17 -7.04
N ASP A 62 21.23 -3.28 -7.05
CA ASP A 62 21.61 -2.39 -5.95
C ASP A 62 21.01 -0.97 -6.06
N ASP A 63 20.12 -0.71 -7.03
CA ASP A 63 19.43 0.58 -7.13
C ASP A 63 18.55 0.81 -5.88
N PRO A 64 18.72 1.94 -5.16
CA PRO A 64 17.92 2.25 -3.97
C PRO A 64 16.40 2.27 -4.22
N SER A 65 15.98 2.56 -5.46
CA SER A 65 14.57 2.58 -5.85
C SER A 65 13.94 1.20 -5.75
N LYS A 66 14.72 0.12 -5.89
CA LYS A 66 14.19 -1.25 -5.73
C LYS A 66 13.63 -1.49 -4.34
N ALA A 67 14.35 -1.06 -3.32
CA ALA A 67 13.89 -1.16 -1.94
C ALA A 67 12.70 -0.23 -1.68
N LYS A 68 12.81 1.05 -2.09
CA LYS A 68 11.75 2.05 -1.86
C LYS A 68 10.41 1.67 -2.48
N VAL A 69 10.39 1.27 -3.76
CA VAL A 69 9.15 0.87 -4.43
C VAL A 69 8.60 -0.43 -3.84
N ALA A 70 9.47 -1.36 -3.42
CA ALA A 70 9.05 -2.61 -2.78
C ALA A 70 8.42 -2.42 -1.38
N GLU A 71 8.68 -1.31 -0.69
CA GLU A 71 8.04 -1.02 0.61
C GLU A 71 6.53 -0.79 0.46
N CYS A 72 6.09 -0.26 -0.70
CA CYS A 72 4.70 -0.04 -1.03
C CYS A 72 4.45 -0.15 -2.54
N VAL A 73 4.13 -1.36 -2.98
CA VAL A 73 3.93 -1.65 -4.40
C VAL A 73 2.60 -1.06 -4.90
N ASP A 74 1.58 -0.96 -4.03
CA ASP A 74 0.29 -0.32 -4.35
C ASP A 74 0.44 1.17 -4.71
N ALA A 75 1.42 1.87 -4.12
CA ALA A 75 1.71 3.25 -4.49
C ALA A 75 2.31 3.37 -5.90
N ALA A 76 2.92 2.29 -6.41
CA ALA A 76 3.56 2.23 -7.71
C ALA A 76 2.64 1.68 -8.82
N ASP A 77 1.61 0.91 -8.48
CA ASP A 77 0.51 0.56 -9.39
C ASP A 77 -0.38 1.81 -9.60
N ALA A 78 0.00 2.62 -10.57
CA ALA A 78 -0.61 3.92 -10.84
C ALA A 78 -1.84 3.82 -11.73
N ASN A 79 -2.01 2.72 -12.47
CA ASN A 79 -3.18 2.48 -13.29
C ASN A 79 -4.25 1.61 -12.59
N ASP A 80 -3.93 1.06 -11.41
CA ASP A 80 -4.81 0.27 -10.54
C ASP A 80 -5.31 -1.00 -11.23
N ASP A 81 -4.42 -1.68 -11.95
CA ASP A 81 -4.72 -2.92 -12.67
C ASP A 81 -4.21 -4.20 -11.95
N GLY A 82 -3.59 -4.05 -10.78
CA GLY A 82 -3.06 -5.13 -9.96
C GLY A 82 -1.71 -5.66 -10.44
N THR A 83 -1.06 -4.97 -11.39
CA THR A 83 0.28 -5.30 -11.89
C THR A 83 1.15 -4.07 -11.93
N THR A 84 2.32 -4.11 -11.28
CA THR A 84 3.30 -3.03 -11.39
C THR A 84 4.22 -3.22 -12.58
N ASP A 85 4.00 -2.46 -13.65
CA ASP A 85 4.79 -2.51 -14.88
C ASP A 85 5.03 -1.13 -15.54
N ILE A 86 5.40 -1.11 -16.83
CA ILE A 86 5.70 0.14 -17.54
C ILE A 86 4.45 1.01 -17.77
N ALA A 87 3.26 0.42 -17.80
CA ALA A 87 1.99 1.13 -17.97
C ALA A 87 1.75 2.11 -16.82
N ASP A 88 2.21 1.79 -15.62
CA ASP A 88 2.14 2.67 -14.45
C ASP A 88 3.02 3.91 -14.58
N ALA A 89 4.26 3.72 -15.04
CA ALA A 89 5.16 4.85 -15.29
C ALA A 89 4.58 5.76 -16.38
N ILE A 90 3.98 5.18 -17.43
CA ILE A 90 3.26 5.94 -18.46
C ILE A 90 2.06 6.67 -17.85
N LYS A 91 1.32 6.04 -16.94
CA LYS A 91 0.14 6.62 -16.30
C LYS A 91 0.50 7.82 -15.41
N ILE A 92 1.58 7.73 -14.64
CA ILE A 92 2.14 8.85 -13.85
C ILE A 92 2.53 10.00 -14.79
N LEU A 93 3.28 9.72 -15.86
CA LEU A 93 3.71 10.75 -16.82
C LEU A 93 2.53 11.37 -17.57
N GLY A 94 1.50 10.58 -17.90
CA GLY A 94 0.26 11.02 -18.52
C GLY A 94 -0.51 12.00 -17.63
N HIS A 95 -0.58 11.70 -16.33
CA HIS A 95 -1.11 12.63 -15.33
C HIS A 95 -0.32 13.95 -15.28
N LEU A 96 1.01 13.86 -15.20
CA LEU A 96 1.88 15.03 -15.02
C LEU A 96 1.99 15.95 -16.24
N PHE A 97 1.99 15.38 -17.45
CA PHE A 97 2.40 16.12 -18.65
C PHE A 97 1.40 16.07 -19.81
N ALA A 98 0.42 15.15 -19.79
CA ALA A 98 -0.54 14.98 -20.88
C ALA A 98 -1.99 15.30 -20.48
N ALA A 99 -2.21 15.77 -19.24
CA ALA A 99 -3.53 16.09 -18.72
C ALA A 99 -4.53 14.91 -18.78
N GLU A 100 -4.05 13.67 -18.58
CA GLU A 100 -4.86 12.44 -18.62
C GLU A 100 -5.77 12.21 -17.39
N GLY A 101 -6.09 13.28 -16.67
CA GLY A 101 -6.89 13.26 -15.44
C GLY A 101 -6.10 12.81 -14.20
N PRO A 102 -6.75 12.78 -13.02
CA PRO A 102 -6.14 12.23 -11.81
C PRO A 102 -5.94 10.71 -11.94
N LEU A 103 -5.01 10.16 -11.15
CA LEU A 103 -4.85 8.72 -11.00
C LEU A 103 -6.07 8.11 -10.28
N PRO A 104 -6.32 6.79 -10.40
CA PRO A 104 -7.27 6.08 -9.55
C PRO A 104 -6.99 6.31 -8.05
N GLY A 105 -8.02 6.17 -7.22
CA GLY A 105 -7.85 6.29 -5.76
C GLY A 105 -6.96 5.18 -5.21
N PRO A 106 -6.23 5.39 -4.09
CA PRO A 106 -6.16 6.61 -3.28
C PRO A 106 -5.16 7.65 -3.82
N PHE A 107 -5.63 8.68 -4.51
CA PHE A 107 -4.80 9.74 -5.13
C PHE A 107 -4.99 11.09 -4.44
N GLY A 108 -3.90 11.86 -4.29
CA GLY A 108 -3.89 13.19 -3.66
C GLY A 108 -3.90 13.15 -2.12
N GLU A 109 -4.74 12.29 -1.54
CA GLU A 109 -4.84 12.05 -0.11
C GLU A 109 -4.49 10.61 0.25
N CYS A 110 -3.96 10.41 1.45
CA CYS A 110 -3.63 9.08 1.95
C CYS A 110 -4.89 8.24 2.15
N GLY A 111 -4.97 7.08 1.51
CA GLY A 111 -6.09 6.15 1.61
C GLY A 111 -5.64 4.69 1.56
N ILE A 112 -6.59 3.77 1.71
CA ILE A 112 -6.37 2.34 1.55
C ILE A 112 -6.64 1.94 0.11
N ASP A 113 -6.08 0.81 -0.33
CA ASP A 113 -6.55 0.23 -1.58
C ASP A 113 -7.98 -0.30 -1.43
N MET A 114 -8.83 0.03 -2.39
CA MET A 114 -10.20 -0.45 -2.48
C MET A 114 -10.37 -1.51 -3.58
N THR A 115 -9.35 -1.70 -4.42
CA THR A 115 -9.24 -2.85 -5.31
C THR A 115 -8.50 -3.95 -4.55
N ALA A 116 -8.92 -5.20 -4.77
CA ALA A 116 -8.30 -6.35 -4.13
C ALA A 116 -7.38 -7.02 -5.15
N ASP A 117 -6.11 -7.14 -4.81
CA ASP A 117 -5.08 -7.81 -5.59
C ASP A 117 -4.01 -8.46 -4.69
N ASP A 118 -2.95 -8.96 -5.30
CA ASP A 118 -1.80 -9.57 -4.61
C ASP A 118 -0.68 -8.54 -4.34
N LEU A 119 -0.89 -7.26 -4.69
CA LEU A 119 0.02 -6.19 -4.35
C LEU A 119 -0.19 -5.81 -2.88
N GLY A 120 0.80 -5.15 -2.32
CA GLY A 120 0.72 -4.76 -0.94
C GLY A 120 1.57 -3.57 -0.60
N CYS A 121 1.12 -2.89 0.44
CA CYS A 121 1.82 -1.79 1.06
C CYS A 121 2.19 -2.14 2.50
N SER A 122 3.48 -2.40 2.73
CA SER A 122 3.98 -2.73 4.07
C SER A 122 4.23 -1.46 4.89
N THR A 123 4.86 -0.46 4.28
CA THR A 123 5.16 0.83 4.90
C THR A 123 5.08 1.95 3.88
N PHE A 124 4.49 3.07 4.27
CA PHE A 124 4.46 4.28 3.46
C PHE A 124 4.60 5.52 4.33
N ALA A 125 5.84 5.92 4.60
CA ALA A 125 6.18 7.00 5.54
C ALA A 125 5.34 8.29 5.38
N PRO A 126 4.99 8.74 4.16
CA PRO A 126 4.18 9.95 3.99
C PRO A 126 2.73 9.89 4.49
N CYS A 127 2.25 8.74 4.97
CA CYS A 127 0.86 8.53 5.41
C CYS A 127 0.74 7.98 6.85
N HIS A 128 1.81 8.07 7.65
CA HIS A 128 1.87 7.70 9.06
C HIS A 128 1.78 8.89 10.01
#